data_AF-A0A2G9I5Y7-F1
#
_entry.id   AF-A0A2G9I5Y7-F1
#
_cell.length_a   1.000
_cell.length_b   1.000
_cell.length_c   1.000
_cell.angle_alpha   90.00
_cell.angle_beta   90.00
_cell.angle_gamma   90.00
#
_symmetry.space_group_name_H-M   'P 1'
#
loop_
_entity.id
_entity.type
_entity.pdbx_description
1 polymer ?
#
loop_
_entity_poly.entity_id
_entity_poly.type
_entity_poly.pdbx_seq_one_letter_code
_entity_poly.pdbx_strand_id
1 'polypeptide(L)'
;MIYVSGVPFAPDESSQGVDTLIALMEHPLLVSASNSFKSMAEKKISISENSSLERSKISKWVYIFQREFATVNPALVDVVGTDEATTCIGIAIRNCKSGMISVAHMDFPSVVDMGLSQMLSLVADDDSDALLDVHLLGGFDDISSQHSYHPTKGETKLEGYSYPLCAKIIETLRNRTEKFQIQMLHVLWHNTKWDSEGIGYPIFHGFVWDYLIRHPDWRETFPSKQPRVFKRTADETTWEEQ
;
A
#
# COMPACT_ATOMS: atom_id res chain seq x y z
N MET A 1 -4.10 2.36 -17.56
CA MET A 1 -3.40 3.68 -17.65
C MET A 1 -3.16 4.25 -16.26
N ILE A 2 -1.92 4.67 -15.97
CA ILE A 2 -1.53 5.21 -14.67
C ILE A 2 -1.72 6.73 -14.64
N TYR A 3 -2.15 7.26 -13.50
CA TYR A 3 -2.37 8.67 -13.19
C TYR A 3 -1.66 9.01 -11.88
N VAL A 4 -1.17 10.25 -11.79
CA VAL A 4 -0.70 10.86 -10.54
C VAL A 4 -1.30 12.26 -10.45
N SER A 5 -1.95 12.57 -9.32
CA SER A 5 -2.65 13.85 -9.11
C SER A 5 -3.69 14.18 -10.20
N GLY A 6 -4.35 13.15 -10.76
CA GLY A 6 -5.38 13.31 -11.78
C GLY A 6 -4.85 13.54 -13.20
N VAL A 7 -3.53 13.51 -13.40
CA VAL A 7 -2.89 13.65 -14.72
C VAL A 7 -2.36 12.30 -15.17
N PRO A 8 -2.56 11.88 -16.44
CA PRO A 8 -1.95 10.68 -16.97
C PRO A 8 -0.43 10.70 -16.77
N PHE A 9 0.11 9.64 -16.19
CA PHE A 9 1.54 9.47 -16.02
C PHE A 9 2.12 8.85 -17.28
N ALA A 10 2.96 9.60 -17.99
CA ALA A 10 3.69 9.15 -19.16
C ALA A 10 5.20 9.28 -18.89
N PRO A 11 5.91 8.17 -18.58
CA PRO A 11 7.36 8.18 -18.60
C PRO A 11 7.84 8.32 -20.05
N ASP A 12 9.07 8.80 -20.27
CA ASP A 12 9.65 8.94 -21.61
C ASP A 12 9.44 7.65 -22.43
N GLU A 13 8.94 7.76 -23.67
CA GLU A 13 8.46 6.61 -24.47
C GLU A 13 9.54 5.56 -24.79
N SER A 14 10.82 5.87 -24.55
CA SER A 14 11.94 4.95 -24.77
C SER A 14 12.15 3.93 -23.63
N SER A 15 11.33 4.00 -22.58
CA SER A 15 11.63 3.42 -21.28
C SER A 15 10.77 2.18 -20.98
N GLN A 16 11.42 1.02 -20.78
CA GLN A 16 10.76 -0.26 -20.48
C GLN A 16 10.12 -0.18 -19.07
N GLY A 17 9.19 -1.09 -18.70
CA GLY A 17 8.43 -0.99 -17.43
C GLY A 17 9.25 -0.74 -16.14
N VAL A 18 10.52 -1.15 -16.13
CA VAL A 18 11.57 -0.85 -15.12
C VAL A 18 11.70 0.66 -14.86
N ASP A 19 11.74 1.46 -15.93
CA ASP A 19 11.90 2.91 -15.86
C ASP A 19 10.62 3.60 -15.34
N THR A 20 9.45 2.97 -15.56
CA THR A 20 8.16 3.50 -15.06
C THR A 20 8.09 3.44 -13.53
N LEU A 21 8.53 2.32 -12.92
CA LEU A 21 8.55 2.20 -11.46
C LEU A 21 9.46 3.25 -10.84
N ILE A 22 10.68 3.40 -11.35
CA ILE A 22 11.66 4.37 -10.84
C ILE A 22 11.10 5.79 -10.96
N ALA A 23 10.58 6.16 -12.13
CA ALA A 23 10.01 7.48 -12.36
C ALA A 23 8.80 7.78 -11.44
N LEU A 24 7.97 6.78 -11.12
CA LEU A 24 6.89 6.94 -10.13
C LEU A 24 7.45 7.14 -8.72
N MET A 25 8.47 6.36 -8.33
CA MET A 25 9.08 6.47 -7.01
C MET A 25 9.84 7.79 -6.80
N GLU A 26 10.33 8.42 -7.87
CA GLU A 26 10.98 9.74 -7.84
C GLU A 26 9.98 10.89 -8.00
N HIS A 27 8.72 10.61 -8.36
CA HIS A 27 7.71 11.64 -8.59
C HIS A 27 7.48 12.48 -7.31
N PRO A 28 7.62 13.81 -7.34
CA PRO A 28 7.65 14.64 -6.12
C PRO A 28 6.45 14.48 -5.19
N LEU A 29 5.25 14.32 -5.74
CA LEU A 29 4.04 14.12 -4.94
C LEU A 29 4.01 12.76 -4.24
N LEU A 30 4.52 11.71 -4.89
CA LEU A 30 4.56 10.36 -4.32
C LEU A 30 5.69 10.25 -3.28
N VAL A 31 6.83 10.90 -3.53
CA VAL A 31 7.91 11.08 -2.53
C VAL A 31 7.37 11.82 -1.30
N SER A 32 6.61 12.90 -1.49
CA SER A 32 6.00 13.64 -0.39
C SER A 32 5.02 12.78 0.43
N ALA A 33 4.14 12.03 -0.25
CA ALA A 33 3.21 11.10 0.39
C ALA A 33 3.95 10.01 1.17
N SER A 34 4.99 9.42 0.57
CA SER A 34 5.87 8.42 1.17
C SER A 34 6.59 8.94 2.43
N ASN A 35 7.16 10.15 2.37
CA ASN A 35 7.83 10.77 3.53
C ASN A 35 6.85 11.10 4.65
N SER A 36 5.66 11.60 4.31
CA SER A 36 4.59 11.83 5.28
C SER A 36 4.18 10.52 5.94
N PHE A 37 4.04 9.43 5.18
CA PHE A 37 3.73 8.11 5.70
C PHE A 37 4.83 7.57 6.63
N LYS A 38 6.10 7.70 6.24
CA LYS A 38 7.26 7.29 7.06
C LYS A 38 7.33 7.99 8.42
N SER A 39 6.78 9.21 8.52
CA SER A 39 6.70 9.96 9.77
C SER A 39 5.57 9.51 10.71
N MET A 40 4.70 8.59 10.27
CA MET A 40 3.62 8.05 11.08
C MET A 40 4.15 7.03 12.09
N ALA A 41 3.68 7.11 13.33
CA ALA A 41 3.97 6.08 14.33
C ALA A 41 3.23 4.78 13.98
N GLU A 42 3.92 3.64 14.14
CA GLU A 42 3.31 2.32 14.02
C GLU A 42 2.16 2.15 15.02
N LYS A 43 1.02 1.65 14.56
CA LYS A 43 -0.18 1.45 15.39
C LYS A 43 -0.44 -0.03 15.60
N LYS A 44 -0.40 -0.49 16.86
CA LYS A 44 -0.87 -1.82 17.24
C LYS A 44 -2.39 -1.86 17.29
N ILE A 45 -2.96 -2.95 16.82
CA ILE A 45 -4.39 -3.13 16.67
C ILE A 45 -4.85 -4.35 17.48
N SER A 46 -5.88 -4.19 18.32
CA SER A 46 -6.46 -5.28 19.12
C SER A 46 -7.98 -5.19 19.22
N ILE A 47 -8.65 -6.35 19.33
CA ILE A 47 -10.09 -6.48 19.54
C ILE A 47 -10.42 -6.12 21.00
N SER A 48 -11.27 -5.12 21.22
CA SER A 48 -11.81 -4.79 22.54
C SER A 48 -13.02 -5.67 22.86
N GLU A 49 -12.90 -6.60 23.81
CA GLU A 49 -14.06 -7.18 24.48
C GLU A 49 -14.42 -6.33 25.72
N ASN A 50 -15.59 -5.68 25.65
CA ASN A 50 -16.33 -5.03 26.75
C ASN A 50 -15.85 -3.65 27.27
N SER A 51 -16.60 -2.60 26.94
CA SER A 51 -17.10 -1.72 28.00
C SER A 51 -18.60 -1.50 27.81
N SER A 52 -19.33 -1.93 28.82
CA SER A 52 -20.77 -1.87 28.96
C SER A 52 -21.19 -0.45 29.35
N LEU A 53 -21.33 0.44 28.37
CA LEU A 53 -22.23 1.61 28.35
C LEU A 53 -22.07 2.26 26.98
N GLU A 54 -23.19 2.40 26.29
CA GLU A 54 -23.33 2.57 24.84
C GLU A 54 -23.16 1.26 24.06
N ARG A 55 -24.12 1.00 23.19
CA ARG A 55 -24.17 -0.15 22.29
C ARG A 55 -23.09 0.06 21.21
N SER A 56 -21.82 0.00 21.61
CA SER A 56 -20.66 0.27 20.76
C SER A 56 -20.59 -0.79 19.67
N LYS A 57 -20.83 -0.35 18.44
CA LYS A 57 -20.81 -1.15 17.21
C LYS A 57 -19.52 -2.00 17.22
N ILE A 58 -19.65 -3.32 17.24
CA ILE A 58 -18.50 -4.23 17.06
C ILE A 58 -17.81 -3.83 15.75
N SER A 59 -16.57 -3.36 15.83
CA SER A 59 -15.77 -3.10 14.64
C SER A 59 -15.55 -4.41 13.90
N LYS A 60 -15.81 -4.41 12.59
CA LYS A 60 -15.66 -5.58 11.72
C LYS A 60 -14.33 -5.49 11.00
N TRP A 61 -13.51 -6.53 11.18
CA TRP A 61 -12.13 -6.58 10.72
C TRP A 61 -11.95 -7.68 9.68
N VAL A 62 -11.12 -7.41 8.68
CA VAL A 62 -10.66 -8.41 7.70
C VAL A 62 -9.14 -8.38 7.71
N TYR A 63 -8.54 -9.46 8.16
CA TYR A 63 -7.09 -9.66 8.08
C TYR A 63 -6.77 -10.54 6.87
N ILE A 64 -5.73 -10.22 6.13
CA ILE A 64 -5.35 -10.85 4.86
C ILE A 64 -3.97 -11.47 5.02
N PHE A 65 -3.87 -12.79 4.86
CA PHE A 65 -2.58 -13.48 4.87
C PHE A 65 -1.83 -13.32 3.54
N GLN A 66 -0.54 -13.64 3.56
CA GLN A 66 0.27 -13.74 2.34
C GLN A 66 -0.42 -14.63 1.29
N ARG A 67 -0.44 -14.18 0.03
CA ARG A 67 -1.13 -14.80 -1.13
C ARG A 67 -2.66 -14.75 -1.09
N GLU A 68 -3.24 -14.00 -0.17
CA GLU A 68 -4.68 -13.75 -0.14
C GLU A 68 -5.02 -12.34 -0.63
N PHE A 69 -6.28 -12.17 -1.02
CA PHE A 69 -6.88 -10.86 -1.22
C PHE A 69 -8.33 -10.87 -0.70
N ALA A 70 -8.84 -9.69 -0.36
CA ALA A 70 -10.24 -9.51 0.01
C ALA A 70 -10.78 -8.21 -0.60
N THR A 71 -12.02 -8.26 -1.08
CA THR A 71 -12.76 -7.07 -1.51
C THR A 71 -13.86 -6.78 -0.48
N VAL A 72 -13.84 -5.58 0.07
CA VAL A 72 -14.70 -5.17 1.18
C VAL A 72 -15.56 -3.97 0.78
N ASN A 73 -16.79 -3.97 1.31
CA ASN A 73 -17.65 -2.79 1.29
C ASN A 73 -17.38 -1.99 2.58
N PRO A 74 -16.94 -0.72 2.49
CA PRO A 74 -16.64 0.10 3.67
C PRO A 74 -17.86 0.36 4.57
N ALA A 75 -19.08 0.18 4.09
CA ALA A 75 -20.28 0.23 4.92
C ALA A 75 -20.42 -0.99 5.87
N LEU A 76 -19.73 -2.10 5.57
CA LEU A 76 -19.84 -3.38 6.26
C LEU A 76 -18.57 -3.82 6.98
N VAL A 77 -17.41 -3.30 6.61
CA VAL A 77 -16.12 -3.62 7.22
C VAL A 77 -15.52 -2.31 7.69
N ASP A 78 -15.12 -2.24 8.96
CA ASP A 78 -14.53 -1.04 9.54
C ASP A 78 -12.99 -1.03 9.32
N VAL A 79 -12.35 -2.20 9.24
CA VAL A 79 -10.90 -2.32 9.03
C VAL A 79 -10.52 -3.50 8.14
N VAL A 80 -9.58 -3.29 7.21
CA VAL A 80 -8.91 -4.35 6.45
C VAL A 80 -7.39 -4.15 6.51
N GLY A 81 -6.59 -5.22 6.63
CA GLY A 81 -5.13 -5.08 6.71
C GLY A 81 -4.37 -6.38 6.55
N THR A 82 -3.05 -6.26 6.49
CA THR A 82 -2.08 -7.36 6.39
C THR A 82 -0.79 -6.99 7.11
N ASP A 83 -0.02 -7.98 7.57
CA ASP A 83 1.32 -7.77 8.14
C ASP A 83 2.33 -8.81 7.64
N GLU A 84 3.49 -8.88 8.29
CA GLU A 84 4.62 -9.74 7.94
C GLU A 84 5.15 -9.59 6.49
N ALA A 85 4.90 -8.44 5.87
CA ALA A 85 5.43 -8.08 4.56
C ALA A 85 6.92 -7.73 4.68
N THR A 86 7.79 -8.73 4.54
CA THR A 86 9.24 -8.54 4.39
C THR A 86 9.57 -8.11 2.95
N THR A 87 9.68 -9.05 2.03
CA THR A 87 9.89 -8.77 0.60
C THR A 87 8.59 -8.61 -0.18
N CYS A 88 7.48 -9.04 0.40
CA CYS A 88 6.13 -8.97 -0.15
C CYS A 88 5.60 -7.53 -0.25
N ILE A 89 4.60 -7.34 -1.10
CA ILE A 89 3.93 -6.05 -1.33
C ILE A 89 2.45 -6.15 -0.99
N GLY A 90 2.01 -5.28 -0.07
CA GLY A 90 0.60 -4.99 0.15
C GLY A 90 0.09 -4.01 -0.91
N ILE A 91 -1.02 -4.34 -1.56
CA ILE A 91 -1.69 -3.45 -2.52
C ILE A 91 -3.14 -3.24 -2.11
N ALA A 92 -3.58 -1.98 -2.11
CA ALA A 92 -4.98 -1.60 -1.94
C ALA A 92 -5.46 -0.84 -3.18
N ILE A 93 -6.61 -1.26 -3.73
CA ILE A 93 -7.28 -0.65 -4.88
C ILE A 93 -8.69 -0.25 -4.44
N ARG A 94 -9.01 1.04 -4.52
CA ARG A 94 -10.32 1.58 -4.16
C ARG A 94 -11.00 2.17 -5.38
N ASN A 95 -12.24 1.77 -5.63
CA ASN A 95 -13.08 2.44 -6.61
C ASN A 95 -13.68 3.70 -5.98
N CYS A 96 -13.28 4.87 -6.47
CA CYS A 96 -13.69 6.15 -5.89
C CYS A 96 -15.18 6.46 -6.09
N LYS A 97 -15.86 5.79 -7.04
CA LYS A 97 -17.30 5.96 -7.27
C LYS A 97 -18.12 5.08 -6.33
N SER A 98 -17.81 3.78 -6.27
CA SER A 98 -18.59 2.83 -5.45
C SER A 98 -18.14 2.80 -3.98
N GLY A 99 -16.92 3.24 -3.70
CA GLY A 99 -16.29 3.14 -2.39
C GLY A 99 -15.75 1.75 -2.07
N MET A 100 -15.97 0.73 -2.91
CA MET A 100 -15.46 -0.62 -2.71
C MET A 100 -13.91 -0.62 -2.68
N ILE A 101 -13.33 -1.46 -1.82
CA ILE A 101 -11.88 -1.55 -1.63
C ILE A 101 -11.45 -3.01 -1.76
N SER A 102 -10.49 -3.29 -2.62
CA SER A 102 -9.81 -4.59 -2.70
C SER A 102 -8.39 -4.47 -2.15
N VAL A 103 -8.00 -5.34 -1.24
CA VAL A 103 -6.67 -5.38 -0.63
C VAL A 103 -6.06 -6.76 -0.84
N ALA A 104 -4.76 -6.83 -1.14
CA ALA A 104 -4.03 -8.08 -1.32
C ALA A 104 -2.63 -8.02 -0.72
N HIS A 105 -2.11 -9.18 -0.33
CA HIS A 105 -0.72 -9.38 0.05
C HIS A 105 -0.04 -10.25 -1.01
N MET A 106 0.75 -9.63 -1.89
CA MET A 106 1.44 -10.29 -3.00
C MET A 106 2.87 -10.64 -2.62
N ASP A 107 3.31 -11.85 -2.94
CA ASP A 107 4.65 -12.37 -2.57
C ASP A 107 5.54 -12.71 -3.76
N PHE A 108 4.98 -12.88 -4.96
CA PHE A 108 5.75 -13.29 -6.14
C PHE A 108 5.24 -12.69 -7.46
N PRO A 109 6.11 -12.32 -8.41
CA PRO A 109 5.69 -11.73 -9.68
C PRO A 109 4.67 -12.57 -10.47
N SER A 110 4.75 -13.91 -10.40
CA SER A 110 3.85 -14.79 -11.16
C SER A 110 2.40 -14.76 -10.69
N VAL A 111 2.13 -14.28 -9.46
CA VAL A 111 0.74 -14.17 -8.95
C VAL A 111 0.06 -12.85 -9.34
N VAL A 112 0.83 -11.85 -9.77
CA VAL A 112 0.36 -10.47 -9.96
C VAL A 112 -0.74 -10.37 -11.01
N ASP A 113 -0.55 -10.98 -12.19
CA ASP A 113 -1.50 -10.84 -13.30
C ASP A 113 -2.87 -11.41 -12.95
N MET A 114 -2.90 -12.61 -12.37
CA MET A 114 -4.13 -13.28 -11.95
C MET A 114 -4.76 -12.57 -10.74
N GLY A 115 -3.96 -12.21 -9.74
CA GLY A 115 -4.43 -11.52 -8.55
C GLY A 115 -5.08 -10.18 -8.87
N LEU A 116 -4.42 -9.35 -9.68
CA LEU A 116 -5.00 -8.07 -10.12
C LEU A 116 -6.27 -8.27 -10.95
N SER A 117 -6.35 -9.31 -11.79
CA SER A 117 -7.59 -9.60 -12.54
C SER A 117 -8.74 -9.95 -11.61
N GLN A 118 -8.49 -10.77 -10.60
CA GLN A 118 -9.50 -11.15 -9.63
C GLN A 118 -9.95 -9.95 -8.78
N MET A 119 -9.00 -9.16 -8.25
CA MET A 119 -9.31 -7.94 -7.51
C MET A 119 -10.16 -6.98 -8.34
N LEU A 120 -9.76 -6.72 -9.59
CA LEU A 120 -10.43 -5.78 -10.48
C LEU A 120 -11.82 -6.24 -10.87
N SER A 121 -12.03 -7.54 -11.12
CA SER A 121 -13.37 -8.08 -11.41
C SER A 121 -14.41 -7.86 -10.30
N LEU A 122 -13.96 -7.52 -9.09
CA LEU A 122 -14.81 -7.30 -7.92
C LEU A 122 -14.93 -5.83 -7.50
N VAL A 123 -14.04 -4.95 -7.99
CA VAL A 123 -13.97 -3.54 -7.57
C VAL A 123 -14.18 -2.57 -8.74
N ALA A 124 -13.85 -2.98 -9.97
CA ALA A 124 -14.13 -2.22 -11.18
C ALA A 124 -15.55 -2.54 -11.65
N ASP A 125 -16.33 -1.50 -11.94
CA ASP A 125 -17.64 -1.64 -12.57
C ASP A 125 -17.43 -1.65 -14.10
N ASP A 126 -17.94 -2.67 -14.79
CA ASP A 126 -17.70 -2.91 -16.23
C ASP A 126 -18.04 -1.70 -17.15
N ASP A 127 -18.99 -0.85 -16.72
CA ASP A 127 -19.47 0.30 -17.49
C ASP A 127 -18.95 1.66 -17.00
N SER A 128 -18.05 1.68 -16.02
CA SER A 128 -17.63 2.94 -15.39
C SER A 128 -16.18 3.31 -15.71
N ASP A 129 -16.02 4.53 -16.22
CA ASP A 129 -14.74 5.24 -16.31
C ASP A 129 -14.26 5.71 -14.91
N ALA A 130 -14.33 4.84 -13.90
CA ALA A 130 -13.88 5.15 -12.55
C ALA A 130 -12.36 5.26 -12.52
N LEU A 131 -11.90 6.30 -11.83
CA LEU A 131 -10.52 6.36 -11.39
C LEU A 131 -10.39 5.48 -10.14
N LEU A 132 -9.47 4.52 -10.19
CA LEU A 132 -9.19 3.60 -9.09
C LEU A 132 -8.00 4.14 -8.30
N ASP A 133 -8.20 4.50 -7.04
CA ASP A 133 -7.10 4.88 -6.13
C ASP A 133 -6.28 3.63 -5.80
N VAL A 134 -4.97 3.72 -5.97
CA VAL A 134 -4.04 2.61 -5.74
C VAL A 134 -2.97 3.03 -4.74
N HIS A 135 -2.70 2.13 -3.79
CA HIS A 135 -1.67 2.29 -2.78
C HIS A 135 -0.82 1.02 -2.69
N LEU A 136 0.51 1.16 -2.81
CA LEU A 136 1.47 0.04 -2.75
C LEU A 136 2.45 0.23 -1.60
N LEU A 137 2.41 -0.67 -0.62
CA LEU A 137 3.22 -0.64 0.59
C LEU A 137 4.02 -1.94 0.76
N GLY A 138 5.20 -1.86 1.35
CA GLY A 138 6.01 -3.02 1.69
C GLY A 138 7.20 -3.23 0.76
N GLY A 139 7.88 -4.36 0.89
CA GLY A 139 9.16 -4.61 0.22
C GLY A 139 10.25 -3.64 0.67
N PHE A 140 11.49 -3.96 0.36
CA PHE A 140 12.65 -3.11 0.64
C PHE A 140 13.77 -3.43 -0.37
N ASP A 141 14.86 -2.67 -0.36
CA ASP A 141 16.03 -3.00 -1.18
C ASP A 141 16.74 -4.21 -0.53
N ASP A 142 16.39 -5.41 -1.00
CA ASP A 142 16.83 -6.68 -0.42
C ASP A 142 18.16 -7.21 -1.00
N ILE A 143 18.89 -6.35 -1.71
CA ILE A 143 20.24 -6.57 -2.22
C ILE A 143 21.20 -5.69 -1.41
N SER A 144 22.36 -6.22 -1.02
CA SER A 144 23.33 -5.43 -0.23
C SER A 144 23.75 -4.14 -0.93
N SER A 145 23.87 -3.04 -0.17
CA SER A 145 24.25 -1.72 -0.70
C SER A 145 25.68 -1.67 -1.25
N GLN A 146 26.50 -2.70 -1.00
CA GLN A 146 27.86 -2.83 -1.54
C GLN A 146 27.87 -3.19 -3.03
N HIS A 147 26.75 -3.64 -3.57
CA HIS A 147 26.51 -3.70 -5.00
C HIS A 147 25.91 -2.36 -5.43
N SER A 148 26.78 -1.37 -5.67
CA SER A 148 26.38 -0.08 -6.22
C SER A 148 25.48 -0.30 -7.45
N TYR A 149 24.23 0.15 -7.37
CA TYR A 149 23.29 0.23 -8.50
C TYR A 149 23.91 1.14 -9.58
N HIS A 150 24.74 0.57 -10.44
CA HIS A 150 25.12 1.15 -11.71
C HIS A 150 24.31 0.41 -12.77
N PRO A 151 23.19 0.97 -13.27
CA PRO A 151 22.49 0.38 -14.39
C PRO A 151 23.36 0.53 -15.63
N THR A 152 24.21 -0.47 -15.90
CA THR A 152 24.80 -0.65 -17.22
C THR A 152 23.68 -1.08 -18.17
N LYS A 153 23.34 -0.19 -19.12
CA LYS A 153 22.42 -0.47 -20.22
C LYS A 153 22.79 -1.81 -20.87
N GLY A 154 21.93 -2.81 -20.75
CA GLY A 154 22.03 -4.02 -21.57
C GLY A 154 21.43 -5.28 -20.98
N GLU A 155 21.59 -5.55 -19.68
CA GLU A 155 21.14 -6.81 -19.07
C GLU A 155 20.71 -6.55 -17.62
N THR A 156 19.47 -6.09 -17.43
CA THR A 156 18.84 -5.98 -16.11
C THR A 156 18.48 -7.37 -15.61
N LYS A 157 19.45 -8.06 -15.01
CA LYS A 157 19.11 -9.13 -14.08
C LYS A 157 18.33 -8.45 -12.95
N LEU A 158 17.01 -8.68 -12.93
CA LEU A 158 16.11 -8.26 -11.87
C LEU A 158 16.50 -9.03 -10.61
N GLU A 159 17.54 -8.58 -9.92
CA GLU A 159 18.02 -9.19 -8.68
C GLU A 159 17.10 -8.81 -7.51
N GLY A 160 17.18 -9.58 -6.42
CA GLY A 160 16.31 -9.44 -5.27
C GLY A 160 14.90 -10.00 -5.49
N TYR A 161 14.05 -9.84 -4.48
CA TYR A 161 12.67 -10.32 -4.44
C TYR A 161 11.69 -9.15 -4.54
N SER A 162 11.97 -8.03 -3.88
CA SER A 162 11.03 -6.90 -3.84
C SER A 162 10.99 -6.12 -5.13
N TYR A 163 12.15 -5.86 -5.77
CA TYR A 163 12.21 -5.09 -7.01
C TYR A 163 11.43 -5.76 -8.16
N PRO A 164 11.66 -7.05 -8.49
CA PRO A 164 10.90 -7.72 -9.55
C PRO A 164 9.38 -7.70 -9.30
N LEU A 165 8.97 -7.86 -8.03
CA LEU A 165 7.56 -7.83 -7.65
C LEU A 165 6.94 -6.44 -7.84
N CYS A 166 7.60 -5.38 -7.38
CA CYS A 166 7.15 -3.99 -7.60
C CYS A 166 7.07 -3.66 -9.09
N ALA A 167 8.10 -4.02 -9.86
CA ALA A 167 8.16 -3.76 -11.29
C ALA A 167 7.01 -4.47 -12.02
N LYS A 168 6.75 -5.73 -11.66
CA LYS A 168 5.65 -6.50 -12.23
C LYS A 168 4.28 -5.91 -11.90
N ILE A 169 4.04 -5.44 -10.68
CA ILE A 169 2.77 -4.78 -10.32
C ILE A 169 2.55 -3.53 -11.17
N ILE A 170 3.56 -2.64 -11.26
CA ILE A 170 3.46 -1.40 -12.04
C ILE A 170 3.29 -1.70 -13.54
N GLU A 171 4.04 -2.67 -14.08
CA GLU A 171 3.88 -3.13 -15.46
C GLU A 171 2.45 -3.61 -15.73
N THR A 172 1.91 -4.48 -14.87
CA THR A 172 0.55 -4.99 -15.03
C THR A 172 -0.49 -3.88 -14.96
N LEU A 173 -0.37 -2.91 -14.02
CA LEU A 173 -1.27 -1.74 -13.96
C LEU A 173 -1.16 -0.83 -15.21
N ARG A 174 0.04 -0.72 -15.79
CA ARG A 174 0.26 0.07 -17.02
C ARG A 174 -0.42 -0.58 -18.23
N ASN A 175 -0.35 -1.90 -18.34
CA ASN A 175 -0.88 -2.67 -19.48
C ASN A 175 -2.40 -2.88 -19.45
N ARG A 176 -3.05 -2.44 -18.37
CA ARG A 176 -4.49 -2.49 -18.14
C ARG A 176 -5.22 -1.28 -18.74
N THR A 177 -6.48 -1.48 -19.12
CA THR A 177 -7.34 -0.44 -19.71
C THR A 177 -7.92 0.49 -18.65
N GLU A 178 -8.10 0.00 -17.42
CA GLU A 178 -8.61 0.75 -16.28
C GLU A 178 -7.68 1.93 -15.93
N LYS A 179 -8.25 2.94 -15.26
CA LYS A 179 -7.52 4.15 -14.85
C LYS A 179 -7.09 4.04 -13.40
N PHE A 180 -5.79 4.04 -13.15
CA PHE A 180 -5.22 3.87 -11.81
C PHE A 180 -4.56 5.16 -11.35
N GLN A 181 -5.08 5.78 -10.30
CA GLN A 181 -4.45 6.89 -9.60
C GLN A 181 -3.52 6.33 -8.52
N ILE A 182 -2.21 6.46 -8.71
CA ILE A 182 -1.26 6.12 -7.64
C ILE A 182 -1.33 7.24 -6.61
N GLN A 183 -1.87 6.91 -5.45
CA GLN A 183 -1.98 7.83 -4.31
C GLN A 183 -0.77 7.69 -3.38
N MET A 184 -0.24 6.48 -3.29
CA MET A 184 0.84 6.16 -2.37
C MET A 184 1.72 5.07 -2.99
N LEU A 185 3.04 5.30 -2.99
CA LEU A 185 4.05 4.33 -3.39
C LEU A 185 5.21 4.38 -2.38
N HIS A 186 5.18 3.50 -1.37
CA HIS A 186 6.19 3.43 -0.31
C HIS A 186 6.70 2.00 -0.23
N VAL A 187 7.59 1.72 -1.18
CA VAL A 187 8.23 0.42 -1.43
C VAL A 187 9.74 0.61 -1.61
N LEU A 188 10.52 -0.47 -1.63
CA LEU A 188 11.96 -0.45 -1.96
C LEU A 188 12.71 0.61 -1.13
N TRP A 189 13.56 1.45 -1.73
CA TRP A 189 14.35 2.47 -1.00
C TRP A 189 13.53 3.40 -0.10
N HIS A 190 12.24 3.62 -0.39
CA HIS A 190 11.37 4.40 0.49
C HIS A 190 11.06 3.66 1.80
N ASN A 191 10.92 2.33 1.73
CA ASN A 191 10.66 1.45 2.87
C ASN A 191 11.94 0.74 3.38
N THR A 192 13.15 1.20 3.00
CA THR A 192 14.40 0.55 3.42
C THR A 192 15.10 1.32 4.55
N LYS A 193 15.58 0.57 5.56
CA LYS A 193 16.59 1.02 6.52
C LYS A 193 17.84 0.14 6.36
N TRP A 194 19.01 0.77 6.41
CA TRP A 194 20.30 0.08 6.32
C TRP A 194 20.94 0.03 7.70
N ASP A 195 21.52 -1.11 8.07
CA ASP A 195 22.37 -1.21 9.25
C ASP A 195 23.83 -0.79 8.95
N SER A 196 24.69 -0.87 9.97
CA SER A 196 26.11 -0.53 9.85
C SER A 196 26.89 -1.47 8.93
N GLU A 197 26.37 -2.66 8.64
CA GLU A 197 27.01 -3.65 7.77
C GLU A 197 26.55 -3.52 6.30
N GLY A 198 25.59 -2.63 6.02
CA GLY A 198 25.00 -2.45 4.70
C GLY A 198 23.94 -3.50 4.38
N ILE A 199 23.36 -4.14 5.40
CA ILE A 199 22.21 -5.04 5.26
C ILE A 199 20.93 -4.20 5.32
N GLY A 200 20.09 -4.38 4.31
CA GLY A 200 18.79 -3.73 4.21
C GLY A 200 17.74 -4.45 5.05
N TYR A 201 16.83 -3.70 5.65
CA TYR A 201 15.63 -4.19 6.30
C TYR A 201 14.44 -3.31 5.92
N PRO A 202 13.21 -3.83 5.91
CA PRO A 202 12.05 -2.99 5.76
C PRO A 202 11.86 -2.10 6.99
N ILE A 203 11.35 -0.89 6.77
CA ILE A 203 10.93 0.04 7.83
C ILE A 203 9.60 -0.42 8.39
N PHE A 204 8.63 -0.67 7.51
CA PHE A 204 7.31 -1.19 7.83
C PHE A 204 7.12 -2.61 7.34
N HIS A 205 6.56 -3.45 8.21
CA HIS A 205 6.27 -4.87 7.96
C HIS A 205 4.77 -5.15 7.82
N GLY A 206 3.89 -4.17 8.07
CA GLY A 206 2.45 -4.38 8.01
C GLY A 206 1.67 -3.09 7.90
N PHE A 207 0.47 -3.20 7.37
CA PHE A 207 -0.35 -2.07 6.94
C PHE A 207 -1.82 -2.34 7.20
N VAL A 208 -2.48 -1.33 7.77
CA VAL A 208 -3.90 -1.37 8.04
C VAL A 208 -4.58 -0.23 7.32
N TRP A 209 -5.65 -0.58 6.60
CA TRP A 209 -6.43 0.33 5.77
C TRP A 209 -7.75 0.77 6.43
N ASP A 210 -7.64 1.14 7.70
CA ASP A 210 -8.70 1.71 8.54
C ASP A 210 -9.15 3.10 8.02
N TYR A 211 -8.26 3.82 7.34
CA TYR A 211 -8.47 5.20 6.90
C TYR A 211 -9.30 5.35 5.60
N LEU A 212 -9.04 4.52 4.57
CA LEU A 212 -9.81 4.58 3.31
C LEU A 212 -11.26 4.11 3.48
N ILE A 213 -11.52 3.31 4.50
CA ILE A 213 -12.86 2.87 4.87
C ILE A 213 -13.65 4.03 5.51
N ARG A 214 -12.99 4.81 6.38
CA ARG A 214 -13.67 5.85 7.18
C ARG A 214 -13.77 7.22 6.51
N HIS A 215 -12.97 7.52 5.47
CA HIS A 215 -12.91 8.85 4.84
C HIS A 215 -12.99 8.77 3.31
N PRO A 216 -14.21 8.81 2.71
CA PRO A 216 -14.37 8.62 1.28
C PRO A 216 -14.00 9.83 0.40
N ASP A 217 -13.99 11.06 0.93
CA ASP A 217 -13.48 12.27 0.25
C ASP A 217 -12.11 12.66 0.84
N TRP A 218 -11.09 12.74 -0.01
CA TRP A 218 -9.72 13.03 0.39
C TRP A 218 -9.54 14.46 0.94
N ARG A 219 -10.45 15.40 0.64
CA ARG A 219 -10.35 16.81 1.07
C ARG A 219 -10.71 17.06 2.54
N GLU A 220 -11.35 16.09 3.19
CA GLU A 220 -11.75 16.17 4.60
C GLU A 220 -10.76 15.46 5.55
N THR A 221 -9.65 15.00 4.97
CA THR A 221 -8.69 14.08 5.61
C THR A 221 -7.91 14.67 6.79
N PHE A 222 -7.81 16.01 6.88
CA PHE A 222 -7.09 16.68 7.97
C PHE A 222 -7.71 18.03 8.35
N PRO A 223 -8.75 18.09 9.20
CA PRO A 223 -9.08 19.33 9.88
C PRO A 223 -8.05 19.53 11.00
N SER A 224 -7.16 20.52 10.86
CA SER A 224 -6.32 21.07 11.94
C SER A 224 -5.12 20.25 12.46
N LYS A 225 -4.70 19.17 11.78
CA LYS A 225 -3.39 18.50 12.00
C LYS A 225 -3.07 18.00 13.44
N GLN A 226 -4.03 17.53 14.25
CA GLN A 226 -3.71 16.98 15.59
C GLN A 226 -4.28 15.57 15.88
N PRO A 227 -3.48 14.65 16.48
CA PRO A 227 -3.89 13.29 16.86
C PRO A 227 -4.41 13.16 18.31
N ARG A 228 -5.09 12.04 18.62
CA ARG A 228 -5.56 11.65 19.97
C ARG A 228 -4.60 10.65 20.65
N VAL A 229 -4.51 10.66 21.98
CA VAL A 229 -3.51 9.91 22.78
C VAL A 229 -4.17 8.92 23.75
N PHE A 230 -3.58 7.73 23.92
CA PHE A 230 -4.03 6.67 24.83
C PHE A 230 -2.82 6.03 25.54
N LYS A 231 -2.98 5.55 26.77
CA LYS A 231 -1.93 4.92 27.62
C LYS A 231 -2.31 3.52 28.09
N ARG A 232 -1.30 2.71 28.43
CA ARG A 232 -1.49 1.29 28.80
C ARG A 232 -1.95 1.16 30.25
N THR A 233 -2.89 0.25 30.52
CA THR A 233 -3.23 -0.11 31.90
C THR A 233 -2.11 -0.95 32.51
N ALA A 234 -1.97 -0.88 33.83
CA ALA A 234 -0.83 -1.43 34.56
C ALA A 234 -0.70 -2.97 34.46
N ASP A 235 -1.79 -3.66 34.15
CA ASP A 235 -1.83 -5.10 33.92
C ASP A 235 -1.51 -5.48 32.47
N GLU A 236 -1.22 -4.49 31.62
CA GLU A 236 -0.81 -4.63 30.23
C GLU A 236 -1.86 -5.25 29.28
N THR A 237 -3.07 -5.50 29.78
CA THR A 237 -4.13 -6.19 29.05
C THR A 237 -5.06 -5.22 28.31
N THR A 238 -5.15 -3.96 28.76
CA THR A 238 -6.02 -2.94 28.16
C THR A 238 -5.34 -1.56 28.03
N TRP A 239 -6.02 -0.61 27.39
CA TRP A 239 -5.55 0.76 27.17
C TRP A 239 -6.66 1.75 27.50
N GLU A 240 -6.32 2.91 28.08
CA GLU A 240 -7.26 3.99 28.42
C GLU A 240 -6.87 5.31 27.73
N GLU A 241 -7.85 6.13 27.35
CA GLU A 241 -7.63 7.46 26.74
C GLU A 241 -6.97 8.40 27.77
N GLN A 242 -6.07 9.26 27.28
CA GLN A 242 -5.42 10.27 28.10
C GLN A 242 -5.93 11.67 27.80
#